data_AF-A0A9P1ISD0-F1
#
_entry.id   AF-A0A9P1ISD0-F1
#
_cell.length_a   1.000
_cell.length_b   1.000
_cell.length_c   1.000
_cell.angle_alpha   90.00
_cell.angle_beta   90.00
_cell.angle_gamma   90.00
#
_symmetry.space_group_name_H-M   'P 1'
#
loop_
_entity.id
_entity.type
_entity.pdbx_description
1 polymer ?
#
loop_
_entity_poly.entity_id
_entity_poly.type
_entity_poly.pdbx_seq_one_letter_code
_entity_poly.pdbx_strand_id
1 'polypeptide(L)'
;MNRSEVRQLCMTSLAQKMVGTGPENLQAGRGFYEYFFTNFPDLRVYFKGAEKYTAEDVRKSERFEKQGQRILLACHLLANIFENPEVFKAYVRETINRHRIYKMDPALWSAFFQVWTGYLAENGSLKSEEKEAWLELGKEFNEEAQKHLKNSNLPHV
;
A
#
# COMPACT_ATOMS: atom_id res chain seq x y z
N MET A 1 14.13 11.40 9.94
CA MET A 1 14.20 10.13 10.69
C MET A 1 15.27 9.25 10.07
N ASN A 2 15.99 8.46 10.85
CA ASN A 2 16.88 7.43 10.28
C ASN A 2 16.06 6.18 9.88
N ARG A 3 16.62 5.25 9.11
CA ARG A 3 15.86 4.09 8.60
C ARG A 3 15.30 3.19 9.71
N SER A 4 16.02 3.01 10.80
CA SER A 4 15.57 2.16 11.91
C SER A 4 14.38 2.77 12.64
N GLU A 5 14.42 4.09 12.85
CA GLU A 5 13.30 4.85 13.39
C GLU A 5 12.07 4.78 12.48
N VAL A 6 12.23 4.99 11.15
CA VAL A 6 11.13 4.86 10.19
C VAL A 6 10.53 3.46 10.23
N ARG A 7 11.36 2.41 10.22
CA ARG A 7 10.90 1.01 10.32
C ARG A 7 10.09 0.81 11.60
N GLN A 8 10.61 1.23 12.75
CA GLN A 8 9.96 1.02 14.04
C GLN A 8 8.59 1.71 14.10
N LEU A 9 8.49 2.96 13.63
CA LEU A 9 7.24 3.72 13.59
C LEU A 9 6.21 3.09 12.63
N CYS A 10 6.63 2.75 11.40
CA CYS A 10 5.77 2.06 10.45
C CYS A 10 5.27 0.73 11.01
N MET A 11 6.13 -0.09 11.60
CA MET A 11 5.72 -1.36 12.21
C MET A 11 4.75 -1.17 13.38
N THR A 12 4.99 -0.18 14.24
CA THR A 12 4.12 0.15 15.37
C THR A 12 2.70 0.49 14.89
N SER A 13 2.59 1.29 13.82
CA SER A 13 1.28 1.64 13.23
C SER A 13 0.50 0.44 12.66
N LEU A 14 1.17 -0.68 12.40
CA LEU A 14 0.56 -1.89 11.84
C LEU A 14 0.17 -2.92 12.91
N ALA A 15 0.44 -2.67 14.20
CA ALA A 15 0.19 -3.64 15.26
C ALA A 15 -1.30 -4.05 15.35
N GLN A 16 -2.22 -3.12 15.09
CA GLN A 16 -3.66 -3.38 15.07
C GLN A 16 -4.20 -3.86 13.71
N LYS A 17 -3.35 -3.89 12.68
CA LYS A 17 -3.69 -4.29 11.32
C LYS A 17 -2.81 -5.46 10.90
N MET A 18 -2.76 -6.49 11.74
CA MET A 18 -1.92 -7.65 11.51
C MET A 18 -2.51 -8.55 10.42
N VAL A 19 -1.63 -9.13 9.58
CA VAL A 19 -1.99 -10.20 8.64
C VAL A 19 -2.37 -11.47 9.40
N GLY A 20 -3.17 -12.34 8.78
CA GLY A 20 -3.56 -13.60 9.41
C GLY A 20 -4.79 -14.22 8.75
N THR A 21 -5.23 -15.33 9.31
CA THR A 21 -6.39 -16.10 8.81
C THR A 21 -7.64 -15.90 9.64
N GLY A 22 -7.56 -15.15 10.75
CA GLY A 22 -8.70 -14.84 11.61
C GLY A 22 -9.62 -13.78 10.98
N PRO A 23 -10.91 -13.72 11.36
CA PRO A 23 -11.88 -12.78 10.80
C PRO A 23 -11.42 -11.32 10.88
N GLU A 24 -10.84 -10.91 12.02
CA GLU A 24 -10.32 -9.55 12.20
C GLU A 24 -9.14 -9.25 11.26
N ASN A 25 -8.23 -10.21 11.06
CA ASN A 25 -7.10 -10.05 10.15
C ASN A 25 -7.56 -9.95 8.70
N LEU A 26 -8.52 -10.80 8.30
CA LEU A 26 -9.14 -10.77 6.98
C LEU A 26 -9.84 -9.43 6.75
N GLN A 27 -10.57 -8.93 7.76
CA GLN A 27 -11.21 -7.62 7.71
C GLN A 27 -10.19 -6.47 7.68
N ALA A 28 -9.03 -6.58 8.33
CA ALA A 28 -7.98 -5.56 8.23
C ALA A 28 -7.46 -5.40 6.79
N GLY A 29 -7.34 -6.49 6.04
CA GLY A 29 -6.98 -6.44 4.62
C GLY A 29 -8.12 -5.93 3.74
N ARG A 30 -9.34 -6.42 3.97
CA ARG A 30 -10.53 -6.04 3.18
C ARG A 30 -10.93 -4.59 3.41
N GLY A 31 -10.86 -4.12 4.66
CA GLY A 31 -11.16 -2.76 5.10
C GLY A 31 -10.32 -1.71 4.37
N PHE A 32 -9.07 -2.03 4.01
CA PHE A 32 -8.29 -1.15 3.14
C PHE A 32 -8.99 -0.89 1.80
N TYR A 33 -9.53 -1.93 1.15
CA TYR A 33 -10.24 -1.76 -0.11
C TYR A 33 -11.62 -1.11 0.06
N GLU A 34 -12.31 -1.35 1.18
CA GLU A 34 -13.56 -0.63 1.52
C GLU A 34 -13.29 0.87 1.63
N TYR A 35 -12.26 1.27 2.37
CA TYR A 35 -11.81 2.66 2.49
C TYR A 35 -11.38 3.22 1.13
N PHE A 36 -10.54 2.48 0.40
CA PHE A 36 -9.99 2.93 -0.87
C PHE A 36 -11.08 3.16 -1.93
N PHE A 37 -12.03 2.24 -2.06
CA PHE A 37 -13.09 2.33 -3.08
C PHE A 37 -14.14 3.38 -2.73
N THR A 38 -14.28 3.72 -1.44
CA THR A 38 -15.16 4.79 -0.98
C THR A 38 -14.55 6.17 -1.24
N ASN A 39 -13.28 6.35 -0.88
CA ASN A 39 -12.64 7.67 -0.86
C ASN A 39 -11.90 8.02 -2.16
N PHE A 40 -11.53 7.02 -2.96
CA PHE A 40 -10.81 7.20 -4.23
C PHE A 40 -11.48 6.41 -5.37
N PRO A 41 -12.77 6.64 -5.63
CA PRO A 41 -13.57 5.83 -6.55
C PRO A 41 -13.06 5.86 -8.00
N ASP A 42 -12.37 6.93 -8.41
CA ASP A 42 -11.81 7.07 -9.77
C ASP A 42 -10.69 6.06 -10.03
N LEU A 43 -9.98 5.61 -8.99
CA LEU A 43 -8.90 4.63 -9.10
C LEU A 43 -9.42 3.19 -9.24
N ARG A 44 -10.73 2.96 -9.12
CA ARG A 44 -11.35 1.64 -9.38
C ARG A 44 -11.21 1.19 -10.82
N VAL A 45 -10.90 2.10 -11.77
CA VAL A 45 -10.66 1.78 -13.19
C VAL A 45 -9.56 0.73 -13.40
N TYR A 46 -8.60 0.61 -12.47
CA TYR A 46 -7.53 -0.39 -12.52
C TYR A 46 -7.98 -1.78 -12.05
N PHE A 47 -9.16 -1.90 -11.44
CA PHE A 47 -9.69 -3.14 -10.89
C PHE A 47 -10.77 -3.71 -11.80
N LYS A 48 -10.34 -4.39 -12.88
CA LYS A 48 -11.24 -4.94 -13.90
C LYS A 48 -12.38 -5.77 -13.31
N GLY A 49 -13.61 -5.47 -13.69
CA GLY A 49 -14.85 -6.08 -13.19
C GLY A 49 -15.32 -5.55 -11.82
N ALA A 50 -14.60 -4.61 -11.23
CA ALA A 50 -14.92 -3.97 -9.95
C ALA A 50 -14.91 -2.43 -10.05
N GLU A 51 -14.97 -1.88 -11.27
CA GLU A 51 -14.87 -0.44 -11.53
C GLU A 51 -15.99 0.38 -10.86
N LYS A 52 -17.11 -0.27 -10.54
CA LYS A 52 -18.29 0.34 -9.90
C LYS A 52 -18.58 -0.20 -8.51
N TYR A 53 -17.72 -1.04 -7.94
CA TYR A 53 -17.95 -1.65 -6.64
C TYR A 53 -18.05 -0.58 -5.54
N THR A 54 -19.09 -0.71 -4.72
CA THR A 54 -19.25 0.01 -3.46
C THR A 54 -18.45 -0.67 -2.34
N ALA A 55 -18.33 -0.03 -1.18
CA ALA A 55 -17.76 -0.66 0.01
C ALA A 55 -18.47 -1.97 0.38
N GLU A 56 -19.79 -2.04 0.20
CA GLU A 56 -20.57 -3.24 0.50
C GLU A 56 -20.27 -4.39 -0.48
N ASP A 57 -20.06 -4.07 -1.76
CA ASP A 57 -19.63 -5.07 -2.76
C ASP A 57 -18.24 -5.62 -2.42
N VAL A 58 -17.31 -4.74 -2.01
CA VAL A 58 -15.98 -5.13 -1.55
C VAL A 58 -16.07 -6.02 -0.31
N ARG A 59 -16.90 -5.63 0.67
CA ARG A 59 -17.09 -6.37 1.93
C ARG A 59 -17.52 -7.81 1.71
N LYS A 60 -18.35 -8.06 0.69
CA LYS A 60 -18.87 -9.39 0.35
C LYS A 60 -17.99 -10.16 -0.63
N SER A 61 -16.87 -9.61 -1.08
CA SER A 61 -16.07 -10.16 -2.17
C SER A 61 -14.89 -11.00 -1.68
N GLU A 62 -14.87 -12.29 -2.04
CA GLU A 62 -13.72 -13.18 -1.82
C GLU A 62 -12.46 -12.66 -2.56
N ARG A 63 -12.64 -12.00 -3.71
CA ARG A 63 -11.54 -11.37 -4.45
C ARG A 63 -10.82 -10.33 -3.59
N PHE A 64 -11.57 -9.47 -2.90
CA PHE A 64 -10.99 -8.40 -2.08
C PHE A 64 -10.60 -8.86 -0.67
N GLU A 65 -11.13 -9.98 -0.19
CA GLU A 65 -10.52 -10.69 0.95
C GLU A 65 -9.08 -11.14 0.60
N LYS A 66 -8.91 -11.87 -0.51
CA LYS A 66 -7.59 -12.35 -0.97
C LYS A 66 -6.65 -11.20 -1.31
N GLN A 67 -7.14 -10.23 -2.09
CA GLN A 67 -6.34 -9.09 -2.51
C GLN A 67 -6.02 -8.17 -1.32
N GLY A 68 -6.94 -8.03 -0.36
CA GLY A 68 -6.74 -7.32 0.90
C GLY A 68 -5.58 -7.89 1.72
N GLN A 69 -5.50 -9.22 1.85
CA GLN A 69 -4.36 -9.86 2.52
C GLN A 69 -3.04 -9.61 1.78
N ARG A 70 -3.05 -9.64 0.43
CA ARG A 70 -1.83 -9.40 -0.36
C ARG A 70 -1.28 -7.98 -0.18
N ILE A 71 -2.14 -6.96 -0.22
CA ILE A 71 -1.68 -5.57 -0.06
C ILE A 71 -1.26 -5.29 1.38
N LEU A 72 -2.00 -5.80 2.37
CA LEU A 72 -1.64 -5.67 3.77
C LEU A 72 -0.28 -6.30 4.04
N LEU A 73 -0.05 -7.53 3.57
CA LEU A 73 1.26 -8.19 3.66
C LEU A 73 2.37 -7.40 2.97
N ALA A 74 2.10 -6.83 1.80
CA ALA A 74 3.11 -6.03 1.09
C ALA A 74 3.53 -4.79 1.89
N CYS A 75 2.60 -4.10 2.55
CA CYS A 75 2.90 -2.98 3.44
C CYS A 75 3.68 -3.41 4.69
N HIS A 76 3.33 -4.55 5.29
CA HIS A 76 4.12 -5.15 6.38
C HIS A 76 5.55 -5.46 5.94
N LEU A 77 5.74 -6.04 4.75
CA LEU A 77 7.06 -6.32 4.20
C LEU A 77 7.87 -5.05 3.99
N LEU A 78 7.29 -4.03 3.35
CA LEU A 78 7.94 -2.74 3.13
C LEU A 78 8.46 -2.13 4.44
N ALA A 79 7.63 -2.12 5.50
CA ALA A 79 8.04 -1.64 6.81
C ALA A 79 9.16 -2.50 7.42
N ASN A 80 8.99 -3.82 7.44
CA ASN A 80 9.93 -4.74 8.10
C ASN A 80 11.33 -4.76 7.44
N ILE A 81 11.40 -4.64 6.11
CA ILE A 81 12.67 -4.70 5.37
C ILE A 81 13.29 -3.32 5.16
N PHE A 82 12.64 -2.23 5.61
CA PHE A 82 13.07 -0.87 5.29
C PHE A 82 14.51 -0.59 5.71
N GLU A 83 14.98 -1.12 6.85
CA GLU A 83 16.36 -0.95 7.32
C GLU A 83 17.42 -1.51 6.35
N ASN A 84 17.07 -2.48 5.50
CA ASN A 84 17.96 -3.02 4.48
C ASN A 84 17.64 -2.38 3.11
N PRO A 85 18.38 -1.34 2.69
CA PRO A 85 18.00 -0.52 1.54
C PRO A 85 17.98 -1.32 0.22
N GLU A 86 18.89 -2.27 0.03
CA GLU A 86 18.95 -3.02 -1.23
C GLU A 86 17.83 -4.06 -1.34
N VAL A 87 17.45 -4.69 -0.23
CA VAL A 87 16.28 -5.59 -0.19
C VAL A 87 14.98 -4.80 -0.35
N PHE A 88 14.87 -3.64 0.31
CA PHE A 88 13.74 -2.74 0.12
C PHE A 88 13.58 -2.34 -1.36
N LYS A 89 14.64 -1.78 -1.97
CA LYS A 89 14.61 -1.38 -3.39
C LYS A 89 14.30 -2.55 -4.32
N ALA A 90 14.86 -3.74 -4.08
CA ALA A 90 14.54 -4.92 -4.87
C ALA A 90 13.06 -5.30 -4.79
N TYR A 91 12.46 -5.22 -3.61
CA TYR A 91 11.03 -5.47 -3.42
C TYR A 91 10.15 -4.39 -4.05
N VAL A 92 10.58 -3.12 -4.04
CA VAL A 92 9.93 -2.03 -4.81
C VAL A 92 9.92 -2.39 -6.29
N ARG A 93 11.07 -2.69 -6.89
CA ARG A 93 11.17 -3.05 -8.31
C ARG A 93 10.27 -4.23 -8.67
N GLU A 94 10.25 -5.27 -7.84
CA GLU A 94 9.37 -6.43 -8.05
C GLU A 94 7.89 -6.08 -7.92
N THR A 95 7.55 -5.14 -7.04
CA THR A 95 6.19 -4.58 -6.96
C THR A 95 5.84 -3.86 -8.26
N ILE A 96 6.70 -2.98 -8.79
CA ILE A 96 6.48 -2.32 -10.09
C ILE A 96 6.28 -3.35 -11.19
N ASN A 97 7.10 -4.39 -11.24
CA ASN A 97 7.04 -5.45 -12.25
C ASN A 97 5.68 -6.12 -12.34
N ARG A 98 5.13 -6.50 -11.18
CA ARG A 98 3.84 -7.16 -11.07
C ARG A 98 2.65 -6.25 -11.40
N HIS A 99 2.86 -4.93 -11.43
CA HIS A 99 1.82 -3.94 -11.73
C HIS A 99 1.88 -3.36 -13.15
N ARG A 100 2.93 -3.65 -13.93
CA ARG A 100 3.06 -3.16 -15.32
C ARG A 100 1.84 -3.48 -16.18
N ILE A 101 1.20 -4.62 -15.95
CA ILE A 101 0.02 -5.09 -16.68
C ILE A 101 -1.18 -4.14 -16.56
N TYR A 102 -1.25 -3.35 -15.49
CA TYR A 102 -2.35 -2.41 -15.26
C TYR A 102 -2.10 -1.04 -15.89
N LYS A 103 -0.87 -0.78 -16.36
CA LYS A 103 -0.45 0.49 -16.98
C LYS A 103 -0.89 1.71 -16.16
N MET A 104 -0.67 1.63 -14.86
CA MET A 104 -1.03 2.70 -13.91
C MET A 104 -0.29 3.99 -14.26
N ASP A 105 -0.95 5.13 -14.02
CA ASP A 105 -0.29 6.43 -13.99
C ASP A 105 0.88 6.38 -13.00
N PRO A 106 2.12 6.71 -13.42
CA PRO A 106 3.31 6.60 -12.57
C PRO A 106 3.27 7.53 -11.34
N ALA A 107 2.45 8.59 -11.32
CA ALA A 107 2.29 9.43 -10.13
C ALA A 107 1.60 8.69 -8.95
N LEU A 108 0.86 7.61 -9.25
CA LEU A 108 0.13 6.85 -8.24
C LEU A 108 1.03 6.09 -7.26
N TRP A 109 2.30 5.85 -7.61
CA TRP A 109 3.26 5.24 -6.70
C TRP A 109 3.50 6.06 -5.44
N SER A 110 3.54 7.39 -5.58
CA SER A 110 3.59 8.31 -4.43
C SER A 110 2.21 8.45 -3.77
N ALA A 111 1.15 8.60 -4.57
CA ALA A 111 -0.21 8.81 -4.06
C ALA A 111 -0.72 7.66 -3.18
N PHE A 112 -0.26 6.42 -3.41
CA PHE A 112 -0.60 5.26 -2.59
C PHE A 112 -0.41 5.52 -1.08
N PHE A 113 0.67 6.18 -0.67
CA PHE A 113 0.96 6.39 0.74
C PHE A 113 0.01 7.40 1.41
N GLN A 114 -0.64 8.26 0.64
CA GLN A 114 -1.74 9.09 1.13
C GLN A 114 -3.00 8.26 1.39
N VAL A 115 -3.34 7.34 0.47
CA VAL A 115 -4.45 6.39 0.66
C VAL A 115 -4.18 5.50 1.88
N TRP A 116 -2.96 4.96 1.96
CA TRP A 116 -2.54 4.05 3.02
C TRP A 116 -2.59 4.70 4.41
N THR A 117 -1.97 5.88 4.57
CA THR A 117 -2.00 6.59 5.85
C THR A 117 -3.39 7.08 6.20
N GLY A 118 -4.22 7.44 5.21
CA GLY A 118 -5.63 7.74 5.42
C GLY A 118 -6.41 6.54 5.98
N TYR A 119 -6.18 5.34 5.43
CA TYR A 119 -6.76 4.11 5.95
C TYR A 119 -6.28 3.79 7.38
N LEU A 120 -4.98 3.91 7.66
CA LEU A 120 -4.45 3.66 9.01
C LEU A 120 -4.93 4.69 10.04
N ALA A 121 -5.23 5.91 9.60
CA ALA A 121 -5.79 6.96 10.46
C ALA A 121 -7.30 6.81 10.70
N GLU A 122 -7.99 5.90 9.98
CA GLU A 122 -9.41 5.64 10.21
C GLU A 122 -9.61 5.18 11.65
N ASN A 123 -10.57 5.80 12.35
CA ASN A 123 -10.81 5.63 13.79
C ASN A 123 -9.71 6.18 14.73
N GLY A 124 -8.82 7.05 14.23
CA GLY A 124 -7.89 7.83 15.05
C GLY A 124 -6.63 7.08 15.49
N SER A 125 -6.31 5.94 14.87
CA SER A 125 -5.23 5.05 15.30
C SER A 125 -3.81 5.42 14.85
N LEU A 126 -3.64 6.40 13.95
CA LEU A 126 -2.32 6.77 13.41
C LEU A 126 -1.81 8.09 14.02
N LYS A 127 -0.65 8.04 14.67
CA LYS A 127 0.03 9.22 15.22
C LYS A 127 0.74 10.02 14.12
N SER A 128 1.03 11.29 14.41
CA SER A 128 1.71 12.20 13.46
C SER A 128 3.07 11.65 13.02
N GLU A 129 3.87 11.15 13.95
CA GLU A 129 5.21 10.62 13.69
C GLU A 129 5.16 9.33 12.86
N GLU A 130 4.15 8.48 13.10
CA GLU A 130 3.91 7.26 12.32
C GLU A 130 3.49 7.59 10.89
N LYS A 131 2.65 8.61 10.72
CA LYS A 131 2.29 9.13 9.40
C LYS A 131 3.51 9.68 8.66
N GLU A 132 4.32 10.50 9.33
CA GLU A 132 5.56 11.04 8.77
C GLU A 132 6.51 9.91 8.34
N ALA A 133 6.65 8.86 9.15
CA ALA A 133 7.47 7.70 8.81
C ALA A 133 7.00 7.00 7.53
N TRP A 134 5.68 6.81 7.36
CA TRP A 134 5.13 6.26 6.12
C TRP A 134 5.37 7.14 4.90
N LEU A 135 5.32 8.47 5.06
CA LEU A 135 5.59 9.41 3.98
C LEU A 135 7.07 9.40 3.58
N GLU A 136 7.99 9.28 4.55
CA GLU A 136 9.43 9.13 4.25
C GLU A 136 9.71 7.81 3.53
N LEU A 137 9.14 6.70 4.01
CA LEU A 137 9.22 5.41 3.33
C LEU A 137 8.64 5.50 1.90
N GLY A 138 7.50 6.17 1.76
CA GLY A 138 6.82 6.34 0.48
C GLY A 138 7.59 7.20 -0.52
N LYS A 139 8.32 8.21 -0.03
CA LYS A 139 9.24 9.00 -0.86
C LYS A 139 10.33 8.11 -1.45
N GLU A 140 11.02 7.31 -0.63
CA GLU A 140 12.05 6.39 -1.12
C GLU A 140 11.48 5.30 -2.04
N PHE A 141 10.27 4.81 -1.73
CA PHE A 141 9.56 3.88 -2.61
C PHE A 141 9.38 4.50 -4.00
N ASN A 142 8.87 5.73 -4.06
CA ASN A 142 8.63 6.40 -5.33
C ASN A 142 9.93 6.70 -6.09
N GLU A 143 10.99 7.15 -5.40
CA GLU A 143 12.30 7.40 -6.02
C GLU A 143 12.84 6.15 -6.75
N GLU A 144 12.81 4.99 -6.08
CA GLU A 144 13.24 3.73 -6.72
C GLU A 144 12.25 3.27 -7.80
N ALA A 145 10.94 3.47 -7.61
CA ALA A 145 9.92 3.14 -8.60
C ALA A 145 10.14 3.91 -9.92
N GLN A 146 10.31 5.25 -9.86
CA GLN A 146 10.52 6.08 -11.04
C GLN A 146 11.83 5.74 -11.75
N LYS A 147 12.91 5.51 -10.98
CA LYS A 147 14.19 5.05 -11.53
C LYS A 147 14.03 3.73 -12.28
N HIS A 148 13.31 2.77 -11.70
CA HIS A 148 13.11 1.45 -12.31
C HIS A 148 12.19 1.49 -13.53
N LEU A 149 11.13 2.31 -13.50
CA LEU A 149 10.26 2.56 -14.66
C LEU A 149 11.05 3.13 -15.84
N LYS A 150 11.86 4.17 -15.59
CA LYS A 150 12.76 4.75 -16.59
C LYS A 150 13.72 3.72 -17.17
N ASN A 151 14.39 2.93 -16.32
CA ASN A 151 15.31 1.89 -16.75
C ASN A 151 14.63 0.74 -17.51
N SER A 152 13.34 0.53 -17.27
CA SER A 152 12.52 -0.48 -17.95
C SER A 152 11.84 0.06 -19.22
N ASN A 153 12.14 1.28 -19.64
CA ASN A 153 11.51 1.97 -20.77
C ASN A 153 9.97 2.04 -20.64
N LEU A 154 9.49 2.38 -19.44
CA LEU A 154 8.06 2.56 -19.11
C LEU A 154 7.76 4.03 -18.77
N PRO A 155 6.47 4.45 -18.80
CA PRO A 155 6.06 5.78 -18.34
C PRO A 155 6.53 6.05 -16.91
N HIS A 156 7.08 7.24 -16.67
CA HIS A 156 7.66 7.70 -15.40
C HIS A 156 7.51 9.23 -15.29
N VAL A 157 7.62 9.77 -14.08
CA VAL A 157 7.53 11.21 -13.78
C VAL A 157 8.63 11.66 -12.82
#